data_AF-A0A6U2FXN0-F1
#
_entry.id   AF-A0A6U2FXN0-F1
#
_cell.length_a   1.000
_cell.length_b   1.000
_cell.length_c   1.000
_cell.angle_alpha   90.00
_cell.angle_beta   90.00
_cell.angle_gamma   90.00
#
_symmetry.space_group_name_H-M   'P 1'
#
loop_
_entity.id
_entity.type
_entity.pdbx_description
1 polymer ?
#
loop_
_entity_poly.entity_id
_entity_poly.type
_entity_poly.pdbx_seq_one_letter_code
_entity_poly.pdbx_strand_id
1 'polypeptide(L)'
;MRRWAVVVGLFGLLCSERVACFLPATPSLRMRASQAVHAGSMLSRTQHSRNVLVGKPLKARTGAPGLLAQAGGASTSDKDGVQLPEGNVKEVSAWLSDEVRQWLDDEWIPRDIHREIGEIAAGAYESARERGINEAGDILMEVANTMMGVDLYEADVGAFDIANKVTDLLLINDGRDVCCTVQPYNAGPSSRAVASDDSVVPPEAVSWTVPDSGFDRYQFLQQTMDGRTDASVVDRAVLESLGFTVRKEQDKTVYDASSVKDDRVLGINKILGDEESCELLQEMLKEDLEEANKDEEDLEPLIEALVGEGAFRMAKDEGDVDFAMREVCVKWLHFSGGY
;
A
#
# COMPACT_ATOMS: atom_id res chain seq x y z
N MET A 1 -21.63 -16.05 62.55
CA MET A 1 -22.40 -17.24 62.15
C MET A 1 -22.00 -17.62 60.73
N ARG A 2 -21.56 -18.87 60.56
CA ARG A 2 -21.37 -19.69 59.34
C ARG A 2 -20.51 -19.13 58.18
N ARG A 3 -19.23 -19.50 58.25
CA ARG A 3 -18.32 -19.80 57.12
C ARG A 3 -18.78 -21.07 56.39
N TRP A 4 -18.57 -21.15 55.08
CA TRP A 4 -18.30 -22.43 54.38
C TRP A 4 -17.21 -22.23 53.33
N ALA A 5 -16.19 -23.08 53.43
CA ALA A 5 -15.19 -23.39 52.43
C ALA A 5 -15.40 -24.85 52.02
N VAL A 6 -15.29 -25.18 50.73
CA VAL A 6 -15.15 -26.53 50.16
C VAL A 6 -14.35 -26.35 48.87
N VAL A 7 -13.05 -26.66 48.82
CA VAL A 7 -12.38 -27.97 48.59
C VAL A 7 -12.51 -28.47 47.14
N VAL A 8 -11.40 -28.26 46.42
CA VAL A 8 -10.64 -29.16 45.51
C VAL A 8 -11.30 -30.48 45.08
N GLY A 9 -11.32 -30.70 43.76
CA GLY A 9 -11.48 -32.03 43.15
C GLY A 9 -10.55 -32.18 41.93
N LEU A 10 -9.46 -32.92 42.11
CA LEU A 10 -8.57 -33.48 41.08
C LEU A 10 -9.23 -34.72 40.45
N PHE A 11 -9.30 -34.79 39.12
CA PHE A 11 -9.39 -35.99 38.26
C PHE A 11 -8.98 -35.49 36.85
N GLY A 12 -8.09 -36.06 36.05
CA GLY A 12 -7.42 -37.35 36.00
C GLY A 12 -7.18 -37.64 34.51
N LEU A 13 -5.93 -37.76 34.09
CA LEU A 13 -5.53 -38.16 32.74
C LEU A 13 -6.12 -39.53 32.34
N LEU A 14 -6.47 -39.70 31.05
CA LEU A 14 -6.37 -40.90 30.19
C LEU A 14 -6.83 -40.45 28.77
N CYS A 15 -5.97 -40.30 27.76
CA CYS A 15 -5.33 -41.30 26.88
C CYS A 15 -6.26 -41.93 25.82
N SER A 16 -5.79 -41.91 24.55
CA SER A 16 -6.33 -42.53 23.31
C SER A 16 -7.59 -41.86 22.73
N GLU A 17 -7.79 -41.66 21.42
CA GLU A 17 -7.28 -42.41 20.27
C GLU A 17 -7.56 -41.62 18.97
N ARG A 18 -6.73 -41.85 17.95
CA ARG A 18 -6.89 -41.35 16.58
C ARG A 18 -8.21 -41.83 15.97
N VAL A 19 -8.96 -40.94 15.33
CA VAL A 19 -9.90 -41.32 14.25
C VAL A 19 -9.65 -40.42 13.05
N ALA A 20 -9.01 -40.99 12.05
CA ALA A 20 -8.96 -40.46 10.70
C ALA A 20 -10.33 -40.67 10.03
N CYS A 21 -11.01 -39.59 9.66
CA CYS A 21 -12.21 -39.68 8.84
C CYS A 21 -11.80 -39.71 7.35
N PHE A 22 -11.97 -40.91 6.79
CA PHE A 22 -12.05 -41.20 5.36
C PHE A 22 -13.10 -40.31 4.67
N LEU A 23 -12.68 -39.58 3.62
CA LEU A 23 -13.60 -39.07 2.60
C LEU A 23 -13.73 -40.11 1.48
N PRO A 24 -14.95 -40.52 1.08
CA PRO A 24 -15.14 -41.39 -0.07
C PRO A 24 -15.13 -40.59 -1.39
N ALA A 25 -14.23 -40.98 -2.30
CA ALA A 25 -14.27 -40.61 -3.70
C ALA A 25 -15.49 -41.25 -4.40
N THR A 26 -16.22 -40.48 -5.20
CA THR A 26 -17.19 -40.99 -6.18
C THR A 26 -17.03 -40.26 -7.52
N PRO A 27 -17.49 -40.87 -8.63
CA PRO A 27 -16.66 -41.01 -9.82
C PRO A 27 -17.00 -40.05 -10.97
N SER A 28 -16.02 -39.94 -11.85
CA SER A 28 -16.10 -39.42 -13.21
C SER A 28 -17.30 -39.94 -14.00
N LEU A 29 -18.12 -39.04 -14.54
CA LEU A 29 -18.99 -39.33 -15.68
C LEU A 29 -18.44 -38.65 -16.94
N ARG A 30 -17.74 -39.43 -17.76
CA ARG A 30 -17.56 -39.15 -19.19
C ARG A 30 -18.83 -39.58 -19.90
N MET A 31 -19.44 -38.70 -20.69
CA MET A 31 -20.19 -39.13 -21.87
C MET A 31 -19.99 -38.17 -23.04
N ARG A 32 -19.77 -38.78 -24.21
CA ARG A 32 -19.38 -38.21 -25.49
C ARG A 32 -20.58 -37.57 -26.21
N ALA A 33 -20.26 -36.48 -26.92
CA ALA A 33 -20.64 -36.09 -28.28
C ALA A 33 -21.94 -36.64 -28.90
N SER A 34 -22.75 -35.73 -29.46
CA SER A 34 -23.20 -35.86 -30.84
C SER A 34 -23.49 -34.50 -31.49
N GLN A 35 -23.21 -34.44 -32.80
CA GLN A 35 -23.25 -33.29 -33.71
C GLN A 35 -24.65 -33.04 -34.30
N ALA A 36 -24.93 -31.79 -34.69
CA ALA A 36 -25.67 -31.36 -35.90
C ALA A 36 -25.63 -29.80 -35.93
N VAL A 37 -24.89 -29.10 -36.79
CA VAL A 37 -25.02 -28.84 -38.25
C VAL A 37 -26.12 -27.80 -38.62
N HIS A 38 -25.65 -26.73 -39.31
CA HIS A 38 -26.33 -25.68 -40.12
C HIS A 38 -26.97 -24.49 -39.40
N ALA A 39 -26.95 -23.24 -39.89
CA ALA A 39 -26.25 -22.54 -40.97
C ALA A 39 -26.68 -21.04 -40.91
N GLY A 40 -25.89 -20.12 -41.46
CA GLY A 40 -26.27 -18.72 -41.75
C GLY A 40 -25.35 -17.71 -41.05
N SER A 41 -24.22 -17.29 -41.63
CA SER A 41 -24.07 -16.32 -42.72
C SER A 41 -24.83 -15.01 -42.50
N MET A 42 -24.13 -13.97 -42.02
CA MET A 42 -24.16 -12.65 -42.64
C MET A 42 -22.84 -11.92 -42.40
N LEU A 43 -22.19 -11.63 -43.51
CA LEU A 43 -21.08 -10.71 -43.68
C LEU A 43 -21.52 -9.28 -43.34
N SER A 44 -20.68 -8.53 -42.63
CA SER A 44 -20.46 -7.13 -42.98
C SER A 44 -19.02 -6.75 -42.69
N ARG A 45 -18.33 -6.55 -43.79
CA ARG A 45 -16.93 -6.19 -43.95
C ARG A 45 -16.92 -4.69 -44.20
N THR A 46 -16.46 -3.90 -43.24
CA THR A 46 -16.10 -2.50 -43.50
C THR A 46 -14.57 -2.41 -43.49
N GLN A 47 -14.03 -2.47 -44.71
CA GLN A 47 -12.68 -2.00 -45.02
C GLN A 47 -12.59 -0.52 -44.66
N HIS A 48 -11.58 -0.13 -43.88
CA HIS A 48 -11.00 1.21 -43.96
C HIS A 48 -9.52 1.08 -44.29
N SER A 49 -9.15 1.80 -45.34
CA SER A 49 -7.89 1.73 -46.07
C SER A 49 -6.68 2.03 -45.19
N ARG A 50 -5.67 1.18 -45.34
CA ARG A 50 -4.26 1.52 -45.14
C ARG A 50 -3.88 2.67 -46.09
N ASN A 51 -3.48 3.80 -45.52
CA ASN A 51 -2.61 4.75 -46.22
C ASN A 51 -1.22 4.66 -45.58
N VAL A 52 -0.35 3.94 -46.29
CA VAL A 52 1.10 3.93 -46.08
C VAL A 52 1.63 5.22 -46.71
N LEU A 53 2.12 6.15 -45.88
CA LEU A 53 2.96 7.26 -46.34
C LEU A 53 4.37 7.07 -45.80
N VAL A 54 5.22 6.53 -46.68
CA VAL A 54 6.68 6.57 -46.57
C VAL A 54 7.13 8.01 -46.84
N GLY A 55 7.82 8.65 -45.89
CA GLY A 55 8.23 10.05 -46.05
C GLY A 55 9.25 10.59 -45.05
N LYS A 56 10.50 10.10 -45.15
CA LYS A 56 11.81 10.77 -44.92
C LYS A 56 12.18 11.38 -43.55
N PRO A 57 13.48 11.33 -43.17
CA PRO A 57 14.00 11.76 -41.88
C PRO A 57 14.11 13.30 -41.77
N LEU A 58 13.74 13.86 -40.63
CA LEU A 58 13.93 15.28 -40.34
C LEU A 58 15.37 15.55 -39.91
N LYS A 59 16.02 16.37 -40.72
CA LYS A 59 17.38 16.87 -40.55
C LYS A 59 17.34 18.09 -39.61
N ALA A 60 18.26 18.11 -38.66
CA ALA A 60 18.51 19.23 -37.75
C ALA A 60 18.61 20.57 -38.50
N ARG A 61 17.89 21.58 -38.02
CA ARG A 61 17.92 22.94 -38.56
C ARG A 61 18.69 23.85 -37.61
N THR A 62 19.94 24.11 -37.98
CA THR A 62 20.83 25.11 -37.39
C THR A 62 20.43 26.53 -37.80
N GLY A 63 20.29 27.42 -36.81
CA GLY A 63 20.70 28.83 -36.88
C GLY A 63 19.68 29.87 -37.35
N ALA A 64 19.26 30.76 -36.42
CA ALA A 64 19.58 32.19 -36.49
C ALA A 64 19.22 32.90 -35.15
N PRO A 65 19.88 34.01 -34.81
CA PRO A 65 20.10 34.45 -33.43
C PRO A 65 19.32 35.71 -33.01
N GLY A 66 19.18 35.89 -31.70
CA GLY A 66 19.04 37.21 -31.06
C GLY A 66 17.67 37.52 -30.48
N LEU A 67 17.54 37.42 -29.14
CA LEU A 67 17.37 38.56 -28.23
C LEU A 67 17.04 38.01 -26.82
N LEU A 68 17.99 38.14 -25.90
CA LEU A 68 17.82 38.58 -24.51
C LEU A 68 19.04 38.12 -23.70
N ALA A 69 20.05 38.97 -23.71
CA ALA A 69 21.09 38.97 -22.70
C ALA A 69 20.61 39.78 -21.49
N GLN A 70 21.02 39.30 -20.32
CA GLN A 70 21.01 39.93 -18.99
C GLN A 70 19.69 39.92 -18.22
N ALA A 71 19.63 39.06 -17.21
CA ALA A 71 19.79 39.53 -15.84
C ALA A 71 20.43 38.43 -15.00
N GLY A 72 21.67 38.67 -14.55
CA GLY A 72 22.23 37.96 -13.41
C GLY A 72 21.44 38.40 -12.18
N GLY A 73 20.59 37.51 -11.69
CA GLY A 73 19.99 37.60 -10.38
C GLY A 73 20.30 36.28 -9.69
N ALA A 74 21.31 36.30 -8.80
CA ALA A 74 21.44 35.27 -7.79
C ALA A 74 20.17 35.37 -6.92
N SER A 75 19.15 34.59 -7.26
CA SER A 75 17.98 34.39 -6.43
C SER A 75 18.42 33.52 -5.27
N THR A 76 18.87 34.15 -4.19
CA THR A 76 18.83 33.54 -2.86
C THR A 76 17.37 33.54 -2.42
N SER A 77 16.55 32.72 -3.07
CA SER A 77 15.27 32.30 -2.52
C SER A 77 15.60 31.18 -1.55
N ASP A 78 15.17 31.31 -0.29
CA ASP A 78 15.01 30.18 0.62
C ASP A 78 14.25 29.08 -0.14
N LYS A 79 14.97 28.08 -0.65
CA LYS A 79 14.39 26.93 -1.33
C LYS A 79 14.25 25.84 -0.29
N ASP A 80 13.05 25.75 0.28
CA ASP A 80 12.60 24.69 1.20
C ASP A 80 12.50 23.31 0.50
N GLY A 81 13.01 23.18 -0.72
CA GLY A 81 12.97 21.96 -1.53
C GLY A 81 14.12 21.01 -1.24
N VAL A 82 13.87 19.71 -1.44
CA VAL A 82 14.84 18.64 -1.22
C VAL A 82 16.02 18.78 -2.18
N GLN A 83 17.21 19.03 -1.63
CA GLN A 83 18.46 19.10 -2.40
C GLN A 83 19.07 17.71 -2.56
N LEU A 84 19.39 17.34 -3.80
CA LEU A 84 20.12 16.11 -4.11
C LEU A 84 21.63 16.32 -3.90
N PRO A 85 22.36 15.31 -3.41
CA PRO A 85 23.78 15.42 -3.07
C PRO A 85 24.63 15.80 -4.28
N GLU A 86 25.77 16.43 -4.03
CA GLU A 86 26.83 16.57 -5.03
C GLU A 86 27.49 15.19 -5.24
N GLY A 87 27.50 14.70 -6.47
CA GLY A 87 28.01 13.38 -6.81
C GLY A 87 28.46 13.30 -8.27
N ASN A 88 28.96 12.13 -8.67
CA ASN A 88 29.38 11.89 -10.05
C ASN A 88 28.14 11.75 -10.96
N VAL A 89 27.72 12.87 -11.54
CA VAL A 89 26.51 12.96 -12.37
C VAL A 89 26.47 11.90 -13.47
N LYS A 90 27.61 11.57 -14.09
CA LYS A 90 27.66 10.59 -15.18
C LYS A 90 27.43 9.16 -14.71
N GLU A 91 27.96 8.83 -13.54
CA GLU A 91 27.78 7.52 -12.93
C GLU A 91 26.32 7.33 -12.49
N VAL A 92 25.74 8.36 -11.87
CA VAL A 92 24.33 8.38 -11.50
C VAL A 92 23.43 8.33 -12.74
N SER A 93 23.77 9.06 -13.81
CA SER A 93 23.04 9.05 -15.10
C SER A 93 23.03 7.65 -15.72
N ALA A 94 24.19 6.98 -15.78
CA ALA A 94 24.28 5.62 -16.32
C ALA A 94 23.46 4.62 -15.48
N TRP A 95 23.57 4.69 -14.16
CA TRP A 95 22.78 3.87 -13.24
C TRP A 95 21.27 4.13 -13.40
N LEU A 96 20.87 5.41 -13.46
CA LEU A 96 19.47 5.82 -13.60
C LEU A 96 18.85 5.29 -14.90
N SER A 97 19.60 5.31 -16.00
CA SER A 97 19.15 4.75 -17.28
C SER A 97 18.83 3.27 -17.17
N ASP A 98 19.69 2.49 -16.50
CA ASP A 98 19.49 1.06 -16.32
C ASP A 98 18.32 0.74 -15.38
N GLU A 99 18.18 1.46 -14.26
CA GLU A 99 17.10 1.24 -13.30
C GLU A 99 15.72 1.64 -13.84
N VAL A 100 15.63 2.73 -14.62
CA VAL A 100 14.36 3.12 -15.27
C VAL A 100 13.95 2.07 -16.29
N ARG A 101 14.89 1.57 -17.12
CA ARG A 101 14.60 0.49 -18.06
C ARG A 101 14.11 -0.76 -17.32
N GLN A 102 14.83 -1.16 -16.27
CA GLN A 102 14.51 -2.36 -15.51
C GLN A 102 13.14 -2.27 -14.84
N TRP A 103 12.82 -1.12 -14.23
CA TRP A 103 11.51 -0.88 -13.66
C TRP A 103 10.38 -1.05 -14.69
N LEU A 104 10.55 -0.50 -15.90
CA LEU A 104 9.57 -0.66 -16.96
C LEU A 104 9.47 -2.12 -17.45
N ASP A 105 10.60 -2.82 -17.57
CA ASP A 105 10.66 -4.23 -17.97
C ASP A 105 10.08 -5.20 -16.93
N ASP A 106 10.03 -4.81 -15.66
CA ASP A 106 9.47 -5.63 -14.57
C ASP A 106 7.96 -5.43 -14.43
N GLU A 107 7.50 -4.19 -14.53
CA GLU A 107 6.09 -3.85 -14.40
C GLU A 107 5.31 -4.13 -15.69
N TRP A 108 5.97 -4.03 -16.85
CA TRP A 108 5.40 -4.31 -18.17
C TRP A 108 6.26 -5.30 -18.96
N ILE A 109 5.71 -5.85 -20.03
CA ILE A 109 6.46 -6.78 -20.90
C ILE A 109 7.67 -6.03 -21.49
N PRO A 110 8.90 -6.60 -21.43
CA PRO A 110 10.10 -5.94 -21.92
C PRO A 110 10.00 -5.48 -23.39
N ARG A 111 10.40 -4.23 -23.64
CA ARG A 111 10.28 -3.57 -24.94
C ARG A 111 11.48 -2.65 -25.23
N ASP A 112 11.75 -2.42 -26.51
CA ASP A 112 12.84 -1.54 -26.94
C ASP A 112 12.65 -0.08 -26.48
N ILE A 113 11.40 0.39 -26.39
CA ILE A 113 11.08 1.74 -25.93
C ILE A 113 11.49 1.97 -24.47
N HIS A 114 11.53 0.94 -23.63
CA HIS A 114 11.97 1.09 -22.23
C HIS A 114 13.44 1.50 -22.12
N ARG A 115 14.29 0.98 -23.02
CA ARG A 115 15.70 1.38 -23.10
C ARG A 115 15.82 2.84 -23.53
N GLU A 116 15.08 3.25 -24.54
CA GLU A 116 15.07 4.64 -25.02
C GLU A 116 14.56 5.60 -23.93
N ILE A 117 13.51 5.23 -23.19
CA ILE A 117 13.01 6.01 -22.06
C ILE A 117 14.08 6.17 -20.98
N GLY A 118 14.75 5.08 -20.60
CA GLY A 118 15.85 5.13 -19.63
C GLY A 118 16.97 6.08 -20.06
N GLU A 119 17.41 5.99 -21.31
CA GLU A 119 18.48 6.83 -21.86
C GLU A 119 18.08 8.32 -21.90
N ILE A 120 16.85 8.64 -22.33
CA ILE A 120 16.37 10.02 -22.42
C ILE A 120 16.15 10.60 -21.00
N ALA A 121 15.61 9.82 -20.07
CA ALA A 121 15.39 10.25 -18.68
C ALA A 121 16.70 10.56 -17.96
N ALA A 122 17.69 9.68 -18.11
CA ALA A 122 19.04 9.89 -17.61
C ALA A 122 19.71 11.13 -18.22
N GLY A 123 19.57 11.31 -19.54
CA GLY A 123 20.08 12.51 -20.23
C GLY A 123 19.43 13.81 -19.75
N ALA A 124 18.14 13.80 -19.44
CA ALA A 124 17.43 14.95 -18.88
C ALA A 124 17.97 15.30 -17.49
N TYR A 125 18.18 14.29 -16.63
CA TYR A 125 18.81 14.46 -15.33
C TYR A 125 20.24 15.05 -15.47
N GLU A 126 21.09 14.46 -16.30
CA GLU A 126 22.46 14.92 -16.51
C GLU A 126 22.49 16.39 -16.98
N SER A 127 21.65 16.75 -17.96
CA SER A 127 21.53 18.12 -18.46
C SER A 127 21.03 19.11 -17.40
N ALA A 128 20.11 18.70 -16.53
CA ALA A 128 19.64 19.53 -15.42
C ALA A 128 20.77 19.78 -14.39
N ARG A 129 21.51 18.73 -14.03
CA ARG A 129 22.65 18.83 -13.10
C ARG A 129 23.77 19.70 -13.66
N GLU A 130 24.08 19.59 -14.96
CA GLU A 130 25.06 20.46 -15.64
C GLU A 130 24.65 21.94 -15.64
N ARG A 131 23.34 22.23 -15.62
CA ARG A 131 22.81 23.59 -15.47
C ARG A 131 22.76 24.09 -14.01
N GLY A 132 23.21 23.27 -13.06
CA GLY A 132 23.22 23.60 -11.64
C GLY A 132 21.85 23.44 -10.96
N ILE A 133 20.94 22.69 -11.56
CA ILE A 133 19.65 22.34 -10.94
C ILE A 133 19.89 21.15 -10.01
N ASN A 134 19.77 21.37 -8.70
CA ASN A 134 20.06 20.36 -7.68
C ASN A 134 18.84 19.98 -6.83
N GLU A 135 17.73 20.71 -6.95
CA GLU A 135 16.50 20.45 -6.24
C GLU A 135 15.73 19.31 -6.92
N ALA A 136 15.28 18.32 -6.15
CA ALA A 136 14.60 17.13 -6.67
C ALA A 136 13.30 17.50 -7.41
N GLY A 137 12.52 18.44 -6.90
CA GLY A 137 11.30 18.93 -7.56
C GLY A 137 11.58 19.62 -8.91
N ASP A 138 12.66 20.41 -9.00
CA ASP A 138 13.06 21.02 -10.27
C ASP A 138 13.53 19.95 -11.28
N ILE A 139 14.29 18.95 -10.82
CA ILE A 139 14.74 17.83 -11.66
C ILE A 139 13.56 17.02 -12.19
N LEU A 140 12.58 16.73 -11.34
CA LEU A 140 11.33 16.08 -11.73
C LEU A 140 10.68 16.83 -12.90
N MET A 141 10.56 18.15 -12.79
CA MET A 141 9.96 18.97 -13.84
C MET A 141 10.78 18.96 -15.14
N GLU A 142 12.11 18.97 -15.05
CA GLU A 142 13.00 18.86 -16.22
C GLU A 142 12.86 17.50 -16.94
N VAL A 143 12.77 16.41 -16.19
CA VAL A 143 12.54 15.07 -16.73
C VAL A 143 11.14 14.98 -17.35
N ALA A 144 10.09 15.43 -16.65
CA ALA A 144 8.72 15.41 -17.16
C ALA A 144 8.58 16.21 -18.46
N ASN A 145 9.17 17.41 -18.52
CA ASN A 145 9.17 18.25 -19.72
C ASN A 145 9.88 17.58 -20.89
N THR A 146 10.96 16.85 -20.62
CA THR A 146 11.67 16.09 -21.66
C THR A 146 10.84 14.91 -22.14
N MET A 147 10.23 14.16 -21.22
CA MET A 147 9.39 13.00 -21.52
C MET A 147 8.11 13.34 -22.28
N MET A 148 7.54 14.53 -22.10
CA MET A 148 6.40 14.99 -22.91
C MET A 148 6.73 15.11 -24.41
N GLY A 149 8.01 15.15 -24.79
CA GLY A 149 8.46 15.13 -26.18
C GLY A 149 8.66 13.72 -26.77
N VAL A 150 8.47 12.67 -25.97
CA VAL A 150 8.68 11.26 -26.36
C VAL A 150 7.34 10.61 -26.67
N ASP A 151 7.31 9.73 -27.69
CA ASP A 151 6.13 8.89 -27.97
C ASP A 151 6.09 7.71 -26.99
N LEU A 152 5.35 7.87 -25.90
CA LEU A 152 5.24 6.88 -24.82
C LEU A 152 4.11 5.87 -25.04
N TYR A 153 3.44 5.88 -26.21
CA TYR A 153 2.28 5.02 -26.46
C TYR A 153 2.56 3.53 -26.21
N GLU A 154 3.75 3.06 -26.58
CA GLU A 154 4.13 1.65 -26.43
C GLU A 154 4.70 1.30 -25.05
N ALA A 155 4.91 2.28 -24.17
CA ALA A 155 5.49 2.09 -22.84
C ALA A 155 4.43 1.93 -21.74
N ASP A 156 3.15 2.13 -22.06
CA ASP A 156 2.02 1.98 -21.13
C ASP A 156 2.12 2.90 -19.87
N VAL A 157 2.98 3.94 -19.92
CA VAL A 157 3.22 4.94 -18.86
C VAL A 157 3.22 6.38 -19.38
N GLY A 158 2.94 7.34 -18.51
CA GLY A 158 2.99 8.76 -18.79
C GLY A 158 4.33 9.43 -18.45
N ALA A 159 4.52 10.64 -18.97
CA ALA A 159 5.73 11.44 -18.75
C ALA A 159 5.99 11.75 -17.26
N PHE A 160 4.94 12.03 -16.49
CA PHE A 160 5.04 12.29 -15.05
C PHE A 160 5.29 11.02 -14.24
N ASP A 161 4.82 9.85 -14.69
CA ASP A 161 5.10 8.58 -14.01
C ASP A 161 6.61 8.28 -14.06
N ILE A 162 7.22 8.48 -15.24
CA ILE A 162 8.66 8.34 -15.43
C ILE A 162 9.42 9.37 -14.58
N ALA A 163 8.98 10.63 -14.56
CA ALA A 163 9.64 11.69 -13.79
C ALA A 163 9.58 11.46 -12.26
N ASN A 164 8.43 10.99 -11.77
CA ASN A 164 8.26 10.58 -10.37
C ASN A 164 9.22 9.43 -10.04
N LYS A 165 9.24 8.38 -10.88
CA LYS A 165 10.14 7.25 -10.69
C LYS A 165 11.61 7.66 -10.67
N VAL A 166 12.03 8.53 -11.59
CA VAL A 166 13.40 9.06 -11.62
C VAL A 166 13.73 9.77 -10.31
N THR A 167 12.81 10.58 -9.80
CA THR A 167 13.00 11.30 -8.54
C THR A 167 13.11 10.34 -7.36
N ASP A 168 12.26 9.31 -7.31
CA ASP A 168 12.33 8.27 -6.28
C ASP A 168 13.68 7.55 -6.31
N LEU A 169 14.14 7.12 -7.49
CA LEU A 169 15.44 6.47 -7.67
C LEU A 169 16.58 7.38 -7.18
N LEU A 170 16.56 8.66 -7.50
CA LEU A 170 17.57 9.62 -7.03
C LEU A 170 17.58 9.77 -5.50
N LEU A 171 16.41 9.77 -4.86
CA LEU A 171 16.28 9.83 -3.40
C LEU A 171 16.75 8.53 -2.74
N ILE A 172 16.44 7.38 -3.32
CA ILE A 172 16.93 6.07 -2.85
C ILE A 172 18.45 5.98 -2.98
N ASN A 173 19.02 6.47 -4.08
CA ASN A 173 20.46 6.53 -4.28
C ASN A 173 21.15 7.45 -3.24
N ASP A 174 20.45 8.46 -2.73
CA ASP A 174 20.88 9.30 -1.59
C ASP A 174 20.65 8.63 -0.22
N GLY A 175 20.08 7.41 -0.19
CA GLY A 175 19.79 6.67 1.05
C GLY A 175 18.55 7.17 1.79
N ARG A 176 17.62 7.85 1.11
CA ARG A 176 16.34 8.27 1.67
C ARG A 176 15.25 7.27 1.34
N ASP A 177 14.36 7.06 2.31
CA ASP A 177 13.15 6.27 2.10
C ASP A 177 12.13 7.08 1.29
N VAL A 178 11.48 6.41 0.36
CA VAL A 178 10.34 6.92 -0.41
C VAL A 178 9.14 6.03 -0.17
N CYS A 179 7.95 6.63 -0.08
CA CYS A 179 6.75 5.99 0.47
C CYS A 179 6.24 4.77 -0.34
N CYS A 180 6.75 4.53 -1.56
CA CYS A 180 6.07 3.65 -2.53
C CYS A 180 6.98 2.79 -3.43
N THR A 181 8.26 2.54 -3.13
CA THR A 181 9.14 1.80 -4.08
C THR A 181 9.64 0.44 -3.61
N VAL A 182 9.67 -0.50 -4.57
CA VAL A 182 10.53 -1.69 -4.58
C VAL A 182 12.00 -1.23 -4.63
N GLN A 183 12.89 -1.85 -3.84
CA GLN A 183 14.31 -1.48 -3.76
C GLN A 183 15.02 -1.59 -5.13
N PRO A 184 16.10 -0.82 -5.39
CA PRO A 184 16.82 -0.85 -6.67
C PRO A 184 17.38 -2.23 -6.97
N TYR A 185 17.33 -2.63 -8.25
CA TYR A 185 17.68 -3.98 -8.67
C TYR A 185 19.18 -4.28 -8.53
N ASN A 186 20.02 -3.26 -8.71
CA ASN A 186 21.49 -3.37 -8.59
C ASN A 186 22.06 -2.95 -7.24
N ALA A 187 21.23 -2.88 -6.18
CA ALA A 187 21.77 -3.00 -4.83
C ALA A 187 22.27 -4.45 -4.65
N GLY A 188 23.45 -4.77 -5.23
CA GLY A 188 24.21 -5.96 -4.86
C GLY A 188 24.24 -6.02 -3.33
N PRO A 189 24.15 -7.22 -2.72
CA PRO A 189 23.76 -7.39 -1.32
C PRO A 189 24.54 -6.39 -0.51
N SER A 190 23.86 -5.32 -0.08
CA SER A 190 24.51 -4.30 0.71
C SER A 190 25.15 -5.07 1.84
N SER A 191 26.47 -4.97 1.93
CA SER A 191 27.25 -5.61 2.97
C SER A 191 26.99 -4.94 4.33
N ARG A 192 25.77 -4.48 4.59
CA ARG A 192 25.11 -4.90 5.81
C ARG A 192 24.91 -6.42 5.71
N ALA A 193 25.98 -7.12 6.09
CA ALA A 193 25.79 -8.16 7.06
C ALA A 193 24.69 -7.65 8.00
N VAL A 194 23.62 -8.41 8.10
CA VAL A 194 22.75 -8.37 9.27
C VAL A 194 23.66 -8.81 10.43
N ALA A 195 24.60 -7.94 10.81
CA ALA A 195 24.93 -7.77 12.19
C ALA A 195 23.55 -7.55 12.79
N SER A 196 23.12 -8.52 13.57
CA SER A 196 22.31 -8.32 14.75
C SER A 196 22.86 -7.09 15.47
N ASP A 197 22.51 -5.92 14.95
CA ASP A 197 22.60 -4.69 15.67
C ASP A 197 21.41 -4.77 16.63
N ASP A 198 21.66 -5.46 17.74
CA ASP A 198 20.85 -5.49 18.96
C ASP A 198 20.70 -4.06 19.58
N SER A 199 20.87 -3.01 18.77
CA SER A 199 20.61 -1.61 19.09
C SER A 199 19.56 -0.98 18.18
N VAL A 200 18.75 -1.80 17.47
CA VAL A 200 17.36 -1.39 17.24
C VAL A 200 16.77 -1.22 18.63
N VAL A 201 16.74 0.05 19.08
CA VAL A 201 15.88 0.47 20.18
C VAL A 201 14.53 -0.17 19.85
N PRO A 202 14.03 -1.12 20.68
CA PRO A 202 12.72 -1.69 20.46
C PRO A 202 11.79 -0.50 20.25
N PRO A 203 10.95 -0.47 19.20
CA PRO A 203 10.06 0.67 19.00
C PRO A 203 9.40 0.91 20.35
N GLU A 204 9.71 2.04 20.99
CA GLU A 204 9.12 2.40 22.26
C GLU A 204 7.63 2.26 22.01
N ALA A 205 7.01 1.26 22.65
CA ALA A 205 5.69 0.74 22.30
C ALA A 205 4.79 1.87 21.85
N VAL A 206 4.55 1.94 20.53
CA VAL A 206 3.90 3.05 19.85
C VAL A 206 2.70 3.44 20.69
N SER A 207 2.82 4.57 21.38
CA SER A 207 1.77 5.04 22.24
C SER A 207 0.67 5.51 21.31
N TRP A 208 -0.36 4.68 21.13
CA TRP A 208 -1.58 5.14 20.51
C TRP A 208 -2.03 6.41 21.23
N THR A 209 -2.20 7.48 20.47
CA THR A 209 -2.80 8.73 20.90
C THR A 209 -4.06 8.93 20.07
N VAL A 210 -5.12 9.39 20.72
CA VAL A 210 -6.36 9.78 20.04
C VAL A 210 -6.02 10.71 18.87
N PRO A 211 -6.46 10.43 17.63
CA PRO A 211 -6.09 11.26 16.48
C PRO A 211 -6.64 12.69 16.60
N ASP A 212 -5.77 13.69 16.42
CA ASP A 212 -6.09 15.11 16.65
C ASP A 212 -6.94 15.73 15.54
N SER A 213 -6.94 15.15 14.33
CA SER A 213 -7.67 15.66 13.17
C SER A 213 -8.49 14.59 12.46
N GLY A 214 -9.42 15.03 11.61
CA GLY A 214 -10.17 14.13 10.73
C GLY A 214 -9.27 13.36 9.76
N PHE A 215 -8.17 13.97 9.31
CA PHE A 215 -7.22 13.33 8.42
C PHE A 215 -6.45 12.21 9.14
N ASP A 216 -5.95 12.48 10.34
CA ASP A 216 -5.20 11.49 11.14
C ASP A 216 -6.07 10.27 11.48
N ARG A 217 -7.39 10.49 11.69
CA ARG A 217 -8.36 9.40 11.84
C ARG A 217 -8.43 8.52 10.60
N TYR A 218 -8.61 9.11 9.42
CA TYR A 218 -8.67 8.34 8.18
C TYR A 218 -7.35 7.60 7.91
N GLN A 219 -6.21 8.22 8.20
CA GLN A 219 -4.92 7.58 8.08
C GLN A 219 -4.78 6.36 9.01
N PHE A 220 -5.23 6.47 10.26
CA PHE A 220 -5.22 5.35 11.21
C PHE A 220 -6.13 4.20 10.76
N LEU A 221 -7.35 4.50 10.30
CA LEU A 221 -8.27 3.48 9.79
C LEU A 221 -7.70 2.79 8.55
N GLN A 222 -7.06 3.54 7.64
CA GLN A 222 -6.42 2.99 6.44
C GLN A 222 -5.24 2.08 6.81
N GLN A 223 -4.32 2.56 7.66
CA GLN A 223 -3.18 1.76 8.12
C GLN A 223 -3.62 0.49 8.83
N THR A 224 -4.74 0.56 9.56
CA THR A 224 -5.35 -0.61 10.19
C THR A 224 -5.83 -1.58 9.13
N MET A 225 -6.63 -1.16 8.15
CA MET A 225 -7.09 -2.05 7.09
C MET A 225 -5.94 -2.70 6.29
N ASP A 226 -4.89 -1.93 6.00
CA ASP A 226 -3.68 -2.39 5.31
C ASP A 226 -2.82 -3.38 6.13
N GLY A 227 -3.18 -3.64 7.40
CA GLY A 227 -2.41 -4.50 8.30
C GLY A 227 -1.07 -3.90 8.74
N ARG A 228 -0.91 -2.57 8.61
CA ARG A 228 0.30 -1.83 9.00
C ARG A 228 0.28 -1.37 10.45
N THR A 229 -0.89 -1.37 11.08
CA THR A 229 -1.06 -1.08 12.51
C THR A 229 -0.92 -2.35 13.34
N ASP A 230 -0.13 -2.30 14.41
CA ASP A 230 -0.01 -3.42 15.35
C ASP A 230 -1.35 -3.73 16.04
N ALA A 231 -1.66 -5.01 16.20
CA ALA A 231 -2.93 -5.46 16.77
C ALA A 231 -3.19 -4.88 18.18
N SER A 232 -2.15 -4.74 19.00
CA SER A 232 -2.29 -4.18 20.35
C SER A 232 -2.68 -2.69 20.35
N VAL A 233 -2.32 -1.96 19.30
CA VAL A 233 -2.69 -0.54 19.11
C VAL A 233 -4.15 -0.44 18.71
N VAL A 234 -4.63 -1.31 17.81
CA VAL A 234 -6.05 -1.36 17.42
C VAL A 234 -6.92 -1.79 18.59
N ASP A 235 -6.54 -2.85 19.31
CA ASP A 235 -7.23 -3.32 20.51
C ASP A 235 -7.36 -2.20 21.54
N ARG A 236 -6.27 -1.48 21.76
CA ARG A 236 -6.25 -0.32 22.65
C ARG A 236 -7.21 0.76 22.18
N ALA A 237 -7.21 1.11 20.89
CA ALA A 237 -8.12 2.12 20.35
C ALA A 237 -9.58 1.74 20.63
N VAL A 238 -9.98 0.52 20.28
CA VAL A 238 -11.35 0.03 20.49
C VAL A 238 -11.71 -0.01 21.97
N LEU A 239 -10.83 -0.52 22.83
CA LEU A 239 -11.09 -0.58 24.28
C LEU A 239 -11.20 0.81 24.90
N GLU A 240 -10.37 1.78 24.52
CA GLU A 240 -10.50 3.16 25.01
C GLU A 240 -11.82 3.80 24.54
N SER A 241 -12.23 3.56 23.28
CA SER A 241 -13.54 3.98 22.76
C SER A 241 -14.73 3.33 23.50
N LEU A 242 -14.58 2.11 24.00
CA LEU A 242 -15.55 1.42 24.86
C LEU A 242 -15.56 1.94 26.31
N GLY A 243 -14.61 2.83 26.66
CA GLY A 243 -14.49 3.46 27.98
C GLY A 243 -13.54 2.75 28.94
N PHE A 244 -12.73 1.80 28.47
CA PHE A 244 -11.65 1.24 29.29
C PHE A 244 -10.55 2.28 29.49
N THR A 245 -9.97 2.31 30.69
CA THR A 245 -8.77 3.12 30.96
C THR A 245 -7.54 2.24 30.89
N VAL A 246 -6.60 2.58 30.01
CA VAL A 246 -5.37 1.79 29.82
C VAL A 246 -4.26 2.31 30.72
N ARG A 247 -3.69 1.42 31.53
CA ARG A 247 -2.53 1.70 32.39
C ARG A 247 -1.39 0.75 32.08
N LYS A 248 -0.16 1.27 32.06
CA LYS A 248 1.05 0.42 32.02
C LYS A 248 1.50 0.14 33.45
N GLU A 249 1.48 -1.12 33.85
CA GLU A 249 2.01 -1.58 35.15
C GLU A 249 3.13 -2.59 34.91
N GLN A 250 4.36 -2.27 35.34
CA GLN A 250 5.50 -3.20 35.35
C GLN A 250 5.66 -4.02 34.06
N ASP A 251 5.60 -3.34 32.90
CA ASP A 251 5.75 -3.93 31.56
C ASP A 251 4.53 -4.72 31.03
N LYS A 252 3.36 -4.58 31.66
CA LYS A 252 2.09 -5.10 31.17
C LYS A 252 1.08 -3.98 30.97
N THR A 253 0.33 -4.07 29.87
CA THR A 253 -0.86 -3.25 29.64
C THR A 253 -2.00 -3.84 30.46
N VAL A 254 -2.55 -3.03 31.36
CA VAL A 254 -3.70 -3.37 32.21
C VAL A 254 -4.87 -2.49 31.78
N TYR A 255 -6.00 -3.12 31.49
CA TYR A 255 -7.24 -2.45 31.10
C TYR A 255 -8.16 -2.35 32.31
N ASP A 256 -8.47 -1.13 32.74
CA ASP A 256 -9.40 -0.85 33.83
C ASP A 256 -10.80 -0.61 33.27
N ALA A 257 -11.73 -1.48 33.66
CA ALA A 257 -13.13 -1.41 33.24
C ALA A 257 -14.00 -0.53 34.16
N SER A 258 -13.43 0.17 35.15
CA SER A 258 -14.20 0.95 36.13
C SER A 258 -15.13 2.01 35.53
N SER A 259 -14.81 2.49 34.32
CA SER A 259 -15.52 3.55 33.61
C SER A 259 -16.34 3.04 32.42
N VAL A 260 -16.30 1.73 32.17
CA VAL A 260 -17.04 1.08 31.10
C VAL A 260 -18.53 1.11 31.43
N LYS A 261 -19.36 1.51 30.47
CA LYS A 261 -20.81 1.62 30.65
C LYS A 261 -21.57 0.35 30.26
N ASP A 262 -20.93 -0.48 29.43
CA ASP A 262 -21.53 -1.68 28.89
C ASP A 262 -20.97 -2.92 29.60
N ASP A 263 -21.80 -3.60 30.38
CA ASP A 263 -21.36 -4.77 31.14
C ASP A 263 -20.98 -5.96 30.23
N ARG A 264 -21.41 -5.96 28.95
CA ARG A 264 -21.12 -7.05 28.00
C ARG A 264 -19.64 -7.16 27.67
N VAL A 265 -18.92 -6.04 27.68
CA VAL A 265 -17.49 -6.02 27.33
C VAL A 265 -16.59 -6.31 28.53
N LEU A 266 -17.16 -6.53 29.72
CA LEU A 266 -16.38 -6.86 30.92
C LEU A 266 -15.68 -8.21 30.74
N GLY A 267 -14.34 -8.16 30.68
CA GLY A 267 -13.50 -9.35 30.49
C GLY A 267 -12.77 -9.38 29.15
N ILE A 268 -13.16 -8.52 28.20
CA ILE A 268 -12.41 -8.32 26.97
C ILE A 268 -11.12 -7.55 27.28
N ASN A 269 -9.98 -8.11 26.90
CA ASN A 269 -8.67 -7.47 27.00
C ASN A 269 -7.83 -7.60 25.72
N LYS A 270 -8.39 -8.25 24.70
CA LYS A 270 -7.81 -8.47 23.38
C LYS A 270 -8.95 -8.64 22.38
N ILE A 271 -8.84 -8.05 21.19
CA ILE A 271 -9.91 -8.09 20.19
C ILE A 271 -9.39 -8.72 18.91
N LEU A 272 -8.36 -8.13 18.30
CA LEU A 272 -7.71 -8.70 17.12
C LEU A 272 -6.97 -10.00 17.48
N GLY A 273 -7.26 -11.05 16.71
CA GLY A 273 -6.75 -12.39 16.97
C GLY A 273 -7.35 -13.08 18.20
N ASP A 274 -8.52 -12.63 18.68
CA ASP A 274 -9.44 -13.40 19.51
C ASP A 274 -10.83 -13.43 18.87
N GLU A 275 -11.23 -14.60 18.34
CA GLU A 275 -12.44 -14.76 17.54
C GLU A 275 -13.71 -14.44 18.36
N GLU A 276 -13.77 -14.89 19.62
CA GLU A 276 -14.90 -14.66 20.53
C GLU A 276 -15.10 -13.17 20.83
N SER A 277 -14.03 -12.44 21.15
CA SER A 277 -14.11 -11.00 21.39
C SER A 277 -14.47 -10.21 20.12
N CYS A 278 -14.03 -10.67 18.95
CA CYS A 278 -14.36 -10.02 17.68
C CYS A 278 -15.82 -10.27 17.26
N GLU A 279 -16.35 -11.48 17.46
CA GLU A 279 -17.78 -11.79 17.25
C GLU A 279 -18.65 -10.92 18.15
N LEU A 280 -18.30 -10.79 19.43
CA LEU A 280 -18.99 -9.93 20.37
C LEU A 280 -18.98 -8.45 19.92
N LEU A 281 -17.84 -7.94 19.46
CA LEU A 281 -17.74 -6.59 18.91
C LEU A 281 -18.61 -6.41 17.66
N GLN A 282 -18.68 -7.43 16.80
CA GLN A 282 -19.54 -7.41 15.61
C GLN A 282 -21.02 -7.38 15.97
N GLU A 283 -21.45 -8.17 16.98
CA GLU A 283 -22.82 -8.12 17.49
C GLU A 283 -23.15 -6.74 18.06
N MET A 284 -22.24 -6.15 18.85
CA MET A 284 -22.41 -4.79 19.38
C MET A 284 -22.53 -3.76 18.26
N LEU A 285 -21.67 -3.82 17.24
CA LEU A 285 -21.74 -2.93 16.08
C LEU A 285 -23.10 -3.01 15.39
N LYS A 286 -23.64 -4.23 15.19
CA LYS A 286 -24.94 -4.43 14.55
C LYS A 286 -26.05 -3.82 15.37
N GLU A 287 -26.07 -4.05 16.68
CA GLU A 287 -27.08 -3.43 17.56
C GLU A 287 -27.00 -1.90 17.55
N ASP A 288 -25.79 -1.34 17.64
CA ASP A 288 -25.56 0.11 17.59
C ASP A 288 -26.03 0.73 16.26
N LEU A 289 -25.83 0.01 15.13
CA LEU A 289 -26.30 0.41 13.81
C LEU A 289 -27.83 0.31 13.69
N GLU A 290 -28.42 -0.77 14.19
CA GLU A 290 -29.87 -0.97 14.21
C GLU A 290 -30.56 0.13 15.03
N GLU A 291 -30.01 0.52 16.18
CA GLU A 291 -30.50 1.64 16.98
C GLU A 291 -30.44 2.98 16.21
N ALA A 292 -29.41 3.16 15.38
CA ALA A 292 -29.28 4.31 14.49
C ALA A 292 -30.09 4.19 13.18
N ASN A 293 -30.85 3.11 13.01
CA ASN A 293 -31.61 2.79 11.80
C ASN A 293 -30.72 2.80 10.54
N LYS A 294 -29.57 2.13 10.65
CA LYS A 294 -28.60 1.87 9.58
C LYS A 294 -28.30 0.39 9.49
N ASP A 295 -27.81 -0.04 8.33
CA ASP A 295 -27.35 -1.41 8.10
C ASP A 295 -25.82 -1.49 8.04
N GLU A 296 -25.25 -2.68 8.25
CA GLU A 296 -23.80 -2.88 8.13
C GLU A 296 -23.28 -2.58 6.71
N GLU A 297 -24.12 -2.84 5.70
CA GLU A 297 -23.86 -2.55 4.29
C GLU A 297 -23.66 -1.05 4.02
N ASP A 298 -24.25 -0.16 4.84
CA ASP A 298 -24.06 1.29 4.72
C ASP A 298 -22.60 1.72 4.97
N LEU A 299 -21.79 0.87 5.60
CA LEU A 299 -20.38 1.10 5.88
C LEU A 299 -19.45 0.43 4.86
N GLU A 300 -19.93 -0.36 3.90
CA GLU A 300 -19.07 -0.92 2.85
C GLU A 300 -18.35 0.15 2.01
N PRO A 301 -19.00 1.26 1.61
CA PRO A 301 -18.31 2.31 0.86
C PRO A 301 -17.13 2.94 1.61
N LEU A 302 -17.15 2.93 2.95
CA LEU A 302 -16.02 3.35 3.76
C LEU A 302 -14.84 2.39 3.57
N ILE A 303 -15.08 1.09 3.65
CA ILE A 303 -14.04 0.08 3.50
C ILE A 303 -13.47 0.12 2.08
N GLU A 304 -14.33 0.20 1.08
CA GLU A 304 -13.92 0.38 -0.33
C GLU A 304 -13.08 1.64 -0.53
N ALA A 305 -13.40 2.75 0.14
CA ALA A 305 -12.61 3.97 0.07
C ALA A 305 -11.23 3.85 0.73
N LEU A 306 -11.09 3.00 1.75
CA LEU A 306 -9.82 2.82 2.48
C LEU A 306 -8.85 1.89 1.73
N VAL A 307 -9.32 0.75 1.24
CA VAL A 307 -8.46 -0.29 0.62
C VAL A 307 -8.61 -0.41 -0.90
N GLY A 308 -9.63 0.21 -1.48
CA GLY A 308 -10.02 0.04 -2.87
C GLY A 308 -11.01 -1.11 -3.11
N GLU A 309 -11.95 -0.88 -4.01
CA GLU A 309 -13.04 -1.81 -4.38
C GLU A 309 -12.53 -3.21 -4.77
N GLY A 310 -11.44 -3.29 -5.56
CA GLY A 310 -10.87 -4.56 -6.02
C GLY A 310 -10.27 -5.39 -4.89
N ALA A 311 -9.48 -4.76 -4.01
CA ALA A 311 -8.86 -5.43 -2.87
C ALA A 311 -9.91 -5.90 -1.86
N PHE A 312 -10.94 -5.07 -1.61
CA PHE A 312 -12.05 -5.44 -0.73
C PHE A 312 -12.79 -6.68 -1.21
N ARG A 313 -13.15 -6.74 -2.51
CA ARG A 313 -13.80 -7.92 -3.09
C ARG A 313 -12.95 -9.18 -3.00
N MET A 314 -11.66 -9.06 -3.33
CA MET A 314 -10.73 -10.19 -3.25
C MET A 314 -10.65 -10.75 -1.82
N ALA A 315 -10.51 -9.89 -0.82
CA ALA A 315 -10.43 -10.32 0.58
C ALA A 315 -11.72 -11.03 1.05
N LYS A 316 -12.89 -10.55 0.61
CA LYS A 316 -14.18 -11.21 0.89
C LYS A 316 -14.30 -12.57 0.21
N ASP A 317 -13.92 -12.67 -1.06
CA ASP A 317 -14.00 -13.91 -1.84
C ASP A 317 -13.03 -14.98 -1.31
N GLU A 318 -11.85 -14.57 -0.84
CA GLU A 318 -10.84 -15.46 -0.24
C GLU A 318 -11.19 -15.87 1.21
N GLY A 319 -12.09 -15.13 1.86
CA GLY A 319 -12.46 -15.36 3.25
C GLY A 319 -11.31 -15.08 4.23
N ASP A 320 -10.56 -14.01 3.99
CA ASP A 320 -9.46 -13.59 4.87
C ASP A 320 -10.01 -13.19 6.25
N VAL A 321 -9.78 -14.06 7.23
CA VAL A 321 -10.26 -13.89 8.61
C VAL A 321 -9.62 -12.67 9.26
N ASP A 322 -8.32 -12.45 9.03
CA ASP A 322 -7.63 -11.32 9.64
C ASP A 322 -8.15 -10.00 9.06
N PHE A 323 -8.45 -9.97 7.76
CA PHE A 323 -9.12 -8.84 7.13
C PHE A 323 -10.51 -8.59 7.73
N ALA A 324 -11.32 -9.64 7.89
CA ALA A 324 -12.66 -9.54 8.46
C ALA A 324 -12.64 -8.99 9.90
N MET A 325 -11.69 -9.41 10.74
CA MET A 325 -11.54 -8.87 12.10
C MET A 325 -11.18 -7.38 12.08
N ARG A 326 -10.28 -6.96 11.19
CA ARG A 326 -9.91 -5.54 11.04
C ARG A 326 -11.07 -4.71 10.52
N GLU A 327 -11.85 -5.24 9.57
CA GLU A 327 -13.04 -4.61 9.03
C GLU A 327 -14.06 -4.28 10.13
N VAL A 328 -14.35 -5.24 11.03
CA VAL A 328 -15.27 -5.03 12.17
C VAL A 328 -14.76 -3.91 13.08
N CYS A 329 -13.48 -3.96 13.48
CA CYS A 329 -12.87 -2.93 14.31
C CYS A 329 -12.94 -1.54 13.66
N VAL A 330 -12.62 -1.44 12.36
CA VAL A 330 -12.62 -0.17 11.62
C VAL A 330 -14.03 0.40 11.47
N LYS A 331 -15.01 -0.45 11.12
CA LYS A 331 -16.43 -0.05 11.04
C LYS A 331 -16.92 0.49 12.39
N TRP A 332 -16.62 -0.23 13.47
CA TRP A 332 -17.05 0.18 14.81
C TRP A 332 -16.35 1.44 15.30
N LEU A 333 -15.04 1.59 15.11
CA LEU A 333 -14.32 2.83 15.44
C LEU A 333 -14.84 4.03 14.65
N HIS A 334 -15.15 3.84 13.37
CA HIS A 334 -15.75 4.90 12.56
C HIS A 334 -17.14 5.30 13.07
N PHE A 335 -18.00 4.30 13.33
CA PHE A 335 -19.39 4.51 13.71
C PHE A 335 -19.55 5.09 15.12
N SER A 336 -18.89 4.48 16.11
CA SER A 336 -18.98 4.89 17.52
C SER A 336 -18.54 6.33 17.74
N GLY A 337 -17.79 6.91 16.78
CA GLY A 337 -17.13 8.19 16.96
C GLY A 337 -16.19 8.16 18.17
N GLY A 338 -15.79 6.96 18.60
CA GLY A 338 -15.02 6.72 19.80
C GLY A 338 -13.61 7.23 19.59
N TYR A 339 -13.40 8.49 19.92
CA TYR A 339 -12.11 9.16 20.00
C TYR A 339 -12.16 10.09 21.21
#